data_AF-A0A9D0YGB0-F1
#
_entry.id   AF-A0A9D0YGB0-F1
#
_cell.length_a   1.000
_cell.length_b   1.000
_cell.length_c   1.000
_cell.angle_alpha   90.00
_cell.angle_beta   90.00
_cell.angle_gamma   90.00
#
_symmetry.space_group_name_H-M   'P 1'
#
loop_
_entity.id
_entity.type
_entity.pdbx_description
1 polymer ?
#
loop_
_entity_poly.entity_id
_entity_poly.type
_entity_poly.pdbx_seq_one_letter_code
_entity_poly.pdbx_strand_id
1 'polypeptide(L)'
;MYSLKPSQDYRDESLFPNVDLSPEALLEDTAKHYDDCYWDYLRVWCNRSNLALHYGHWTSDEKYNHHQALLNKNQLLYDLAGIKSSDHVLDAGCGIGGSSIWMAETHQNRVTGITVSAKQTRYAKKHAERHGVADKVNFEVSDFCNTPFEDESFDIIWGLESV
;
A
#
# COMPACT_ATOMS: atom_id res chain seq x y z
N MET A 1 8.53 31.75 -2.93
CA MET A 1 9.26 30.48 -3.09
C MET A 1 9.35 29.88 -1.71
N TYR A 2 8.70 28.73 -1.48
CA TYR A 2 8.75 28.06 -0.18
C TYR A 2 10.12 27.40 -0.02
N SER A 3 10.73 27.58 1.14
CA SER A 3 12.01 26.98 1.49
C SER A 3 11.81 26.04 2.67
N LEU A 4 12.12 24.77 2.50
CA LEU A 4 12.14 23.80 3.59
C LEU A 4 13.55 23.80 4.21
N LYS A 5 13.62 24.00 5.52
CA LYS A 5 14.84 23.74 6.30
C LYS A 5 15.07 22.23 6.39
N PRO A 6 16.30 21.75 6.09
CA PRO A 6 16.65 20.36 6.31
C PRO A 6 16.43 19.94 7.78
N SER A 7 15.91 18.73 7.99
CA SER A 7 15.69 18.11 9.31
C SER A 7 14.68 18.80 10.24
N GLN A 8 13.94 19.79 9.76
CA GLN A 8 12.77 20.29 10.49
C GLN A 8 11.60 19.33 10.26
N ASP A 9 10.85 19.06 11.32
CA ASP A 9 9.60 18.33 11.28
C ASP A 9 8.48 19.29 10.88
N TYR A 10 7.73 18.94 9.84
CA TYR A 10 6.63 19.73 9.31
C TYR A 10 5.29 19.00 9.40
N ARG A 11 5.21 17.87 10.13
CA ARG A 11 3.98 17.05 10.18
C ARG A 11 2.77 17.82 10.72
N ASP A 12 3.01 18.79 11.60
CA ASP A 12 1.97 19.65 12.18
C ASP A 12 1.91 21.05 11.53
N GLU A 13 2.59 21.24 10.39
CA GLU A 13 2.65 22.52 9.67
C GLU A 13 2.06 22.38 8.26
N SER A 14 1.23 23.35 7.85
CA SER A 14 0.74 23.43 6.47
C SER A 14 1.42 24.56 5.70
N LEU A 15 1.75 24.29 4.44
CA LEU A 15 2.19 25.33 3.50
C LEU A 15 1.03 26.24 3.04
N PHE A 16 -0.21 25.87 3.37
CA PHE A 16 -1.42 26.62 3.03
C PHE A 16 -2.07 27.20 4.30
N PRO A 17 -2.52 28.46 4.27
CA PRO A 17 -3.17 29.07 5.42
C PRO A 17 -4.54 28.44 5.70
N ASN A 18 -4.90 28.33 6.98
CA ASN A 18 -6.21 27.86 7.46
C ASN A 18 -6.56 26.41 7.08
N VAL A 19 -5.57 25.52 6.96
CA VAL A 19 -5.81 24.09 6.83
C VAL A 19 -6.06 23.49 8.21
N ASP A 20 -7.11 22.68 8.33
CA ASP A 20 -7.35 21.85 9.50
C ASP A 20 -6.42 20.63 9.44
N LEU A 21 -5.59 20.47 10.47
CA LEU A 21 -4.63 19.37 10.60
C LEU A 21 -5.06 18.40 11.72
N SER A 22 -6.34 18.41 12.12
CA SER A 22 -6.85 17.39 13.02
C SER A 22 -6.67 15.99 12.39
N PRO A 23 -6.45 14.94 13.19
CA PRO A 23 -6.35 13.57 12.67
C PRO A 23 -7.53 13.17 11.79
N GLU A 24 -8.75 13.58 12.15
CA GLU A 24 -9.96 13.31 11.39
C GLU A 24 -9.96 14.02 10.03
N ALA A 25 -9.56 15.31 10.00
CA ALA A 25 -9.46 16.08 8.77
C ALA A 25 -8.36 15.52 7.83
N LEU A 26 -7.21 15.14 8.38
CA LEU A 26 -6.13 14.51 7.63
C LEU A 26 -6.53 13.14 7.07
N LEU A 27 -7.25 12.35 7.86
CA LEU A 27 -7.78 11.05 7.43
C LEU A 27 -8.77 11.20 6.27
N GLU A 28 -9.70 12.16 6.38
CA GLU A 28 -10.68 12.46 5.32
C GLU A 28 -10.00 12.98 4.05
N ASP A 29 -9.05 13.91 4.16
CA ASP A 29 -8.32 14.46 3.01
C ASP A 29 -7.47 13.37 2.32
N THR A 30 -6.79 12.52 3.10
CA THR A 30 -6.02 11.38 2.58
C THR A 30 -6.92 10.40 1.82
N ALA A 31 -8.06 10.03 2.41
CA ALA A 31 -9.02 9.14 1.75
C ALA A 31 -9.56 9.75 0.44
N LYS A 32 -9.86 11.05 0.44
CA LYS A 32 -10.30 11.79 -0.74
C LYS A 32 -9.22 11.85 -1.82
N HIS A 33 -7.96 12.13 -1.46
CA HIS A 33 -6.83 12.16 -2.37
C HIS A 33 -6.71 10.84 -3.14
N TYR A 34 -6.72 9.70 -2.43
CA TYR A 34 -6.64 8.38 -3.07
C TYR A 34 -7.86 8.05 -3.93
N ASP A 35 -9.05 8.51 -3.54
CA ASP A 35 -10.27 8.32 -4.33
C ASP A 35 -10.24 9.10 -5.66
N ASP A 36 -9.71 10.32 -5.63
CA ASP A 36 -9.61 11.23 -6.77
C ASP A 36 -8.47 10.85 -7.72
N CYS A 37 -7.27 10.58 -7.19
CA CYS A 37 -6.09 10.18 -7.97
C CYS A 37 -6.21 8.77 -8.56
N TYR A 38 -7.25 8.01 -8.18
CA TYR A 38 -7.49 6.66 -8.68
C TYR A 38 -7.49 6.55 -10.21
N TRP A 39 -8.05 7.54 -10.92
CA TRP A 39 -8.07 7.51 -12.39
C TRP A 39 -6.67 7.61 -13.00
N ASP A 40 -5.79 8.38 -12.39
CA ASP A 40 -4.41 8.53 -12.82
C ASP A 40 -3.62 7.24 -12.53
N TYR A 41 -3.81 6.66 -11.34
CA TYR A 41 -3.23 5.36 -11.00
C TYR A 41 -3.70 4.25 -11.95
N LEU A 42 -4.99 4.21 -12.31
CA LEU A 42 -5.52 3.20 -13.24
C LEU A 42 -5.02 3.36 -14.68
N ARG A 43 -4.80 4.59 -15.15
CA ARG A 43 -4.44 4.83 -16.55
C ARG A 43 -2.95 4.80 -16.80
N VAL A 44 -2.15 5.15 -15.81
CA VAL A 44 -0.70 5.34 -15.96
C VAL A 44 0.11 4.25 -15.24
N TRP A 45 -0.35 3.78 -14.07
CA TRP A 45 0.46 2.91 -13.20
C TRP A 45 -0.01 1.45 -13.19
N CYS A 46 -1.31 1.25 -13.01
CA CYS A 46 -1.96 -0.05 -12.99
C CYS A 46 -2.36 -0.45 -14.40
N ASN A 47 -2.22 -1.73 -14.72
CA ASN A 47 -2.80 -2.31 -15.93
C ASN A 47 -3.24 -3.73 -15.62
N ARG A 48 -3.77 -4.45 -16.62
CA ARG A 48 -4.25 -5.83 -16.41
C ARG A 48 -3.17 -6.77 -15.84
N SER A 49 -1.90 -6.43 -16.02
CA SER A 49 -0.76 -7.20 -15.55
C SER A 49 -0.09 -6.59 -14.32
N ASN A 50 -0.53 -5.44 -13.80
CA ASN A 50 0.15 -4.75 -12.70
C ASN A 50 -0.81 -4.04 -11.73
N LEU A 51 -0.72 -4.42 -10.45
CA LEU A 51 -1.55 -3.87 -9.36
C LEU A 51 -0.74 -3.14 -8.28
N ALA A 52 0.60 -3.14 -8.40
CA ALA A 52 1.48 -2.50 -7.42
C ALA A 52 1.47 -0.97 -7.57
N LEU A 53 1.25 -0.28 -6.44
CA LEU A 53 1.18 1.17 -6.32
C LEU A 53 2.41 1.75 -5.59
N HIS A 54 3.60 1.37 -6.05
CA HIS A 54 4.88 1.87 -5.52
C HIS A 54 5.90 2.00 -6.66
N TYR A 55 7.13 2.43 -6.35
CA TYR A 55 8.22 2.43 -7.33
C TYR A 55 8.91 1.07 -7.49
N GLY A 56 9.47 0.85 -8.69
CA GLY A 56 10.20 -0.36 -9.02
C GLY A 56 11.63 -0.41 -8.47
N HIS A 57 12.24 -1.59 -8.52
CA HIS A 57 13.65 -1.82 -8.24
C HIS A 57 14.35 -2.44 -9.45
N TRP A 58 15.49 -1.86 -9.83
CA TRP A 58 16.35 -2.35 -10.90
C TRP A 58 17.61 -2.96 -10.27
N THR A 59 17.84 -4.24 -10.56
CA THR A 59 18.98 -5.03 -10.08
C THR A 59 20.15 -5.04 -11.06
N SER A 60 19.97 -4.50 -12.27
CA SER A 60 21.02 -4.35 -13.29
C SER A 60 20.73 -3.13 -14.17
N ASP A 61 21.69 -2.78 -15.02
CA ASP A 61 21.54 -1.75 -16.06
C ASP A 61 20.71 -2.24 -17.27
N GLU A 62 20.24 -3.50 -17.23
CA GLU A 62 19.35 -4.02 -18.27
C GLU A 62 17.94 -3.44 -18.15
N LYS A 63 17.24 -3.37 -19.28
CA LYS A 63 15.88 -2.82 -19.31
C LYS A 63 14.88 -3.82 -18.76
N TYR A 64 14.24 -3.47 -17.65
CA TYR A 64 13.00 -4.09 -17.20
C TYR A 64 11.76 -3.39 -17.75
N ASN A 65 10.71 -4.16 -17.99
CA ASN A 65 9.38 -3.57 -18.09
C ASN A 65 8.95 -3.08 -16.69
N HIS A 66 8.02 -2.11 -16.64
CA HIS A 66 7.57 -1.49 -15.38
C HIS A 66 7.09 -2.53 -14.36
N HIS A 67 6.31 -3.51 -14.80
CA HIS A 67 5.78 -4.56 -13.94
C HIS A 67 6.89 -5.38 -13.27
N GLN A 68 7.91 -5.80 -14.03
CA GLN A 68 9.03 -6.56 -13.50
C GLN A 68 9.80 -5.77 -12.45
N ALA A 69 10.03 -4.47 -12.68
CA ALA A 69 10.70 -3.63 -11.68
C ALA A 69 9.88 -3.56 -10.37
N LEU A 70 8.55 -3.52 -10.44
CA LEU A 70 7.70 -3.55 -9.25
C LEU A 70 7.76 -4.88 -8.51
N LEU A 71 7.71 -6.00 -9.25
CA LEU A 71 7.88 -7.33 -8.65
C LEU A 71 9.26 -7.49 -7.99
N ASN A 72 10.32 -6.94 -8.59
CA ASN A 72 11.65 -6.95 -8.00
C ASN A 72 11.69 -6.17 -6.68
N LYS A 73 10.97 -5.04 -6.58
CA LYS A 73 10.86 -4.30 -5.32
C LYS A 73 10.16 -5.13 -4.26
N ASN A 74 9.04 -5.77 -4.60
CA ASN A 74 8.32 -6.66 -3.71
C ASN A 74 9.21 -7.81 -3.21
N GLN A 75 9.89 -8.50 -4.12
CA GLN A 75 10.77 -9.61 -3.75
C GLN A 75 11.92 -9.17 -2.85
N LEU A 76 12.58 -8.06 -3.17
CA LEU A 76 13.67 -7.51 -2.36
C LEU A 76 13.21 -7.25 -0.91
N LEU A 77 12.07 -6.58 -0.73
CA LEU A 77 11.57 -6.24 0.60
C LEU A 77 11.08 -7.48 1.36
N TYR A 78 10.45 -8.43 0.67
CA TYR A 78 10.03 -9.71 1.24
C TYR A 78 11.24 -10.48 1.80
N ASP A 79 12.32 -10.56 1.02
CA ASP A 79 13.56 -11.24 1.44
C ASP A 79 14.26 -10.52 2.60
N LEU A 80 14.33 -9.18 2.55
CA LEU A 80 14.94 -8.38 3.61
C LEU A 80 14.17 -8.44 4.94
N ALA A 81 12.84 -8.49 4.88
CA ALA A 81 11.99 -8.65 6.05
C ALA A 81 12.00 -10.09 6.59
N GLY A 82 12.56 -11.06 5.85
CA GLY A 82 12.67 -12.44 6.27
C GLY A 82 11.31 -13.15 6.35
N ILE A 83 10.34 -12.73 5.54
CA ILE A 83 8.97 -13.24 5.55
C ILE A 83 8.96 -14.70 5.12
N LYS A 84 8.21 -15.53 5.85
CA LYS A 84 7.99 -16.94 5.56
C LYS A 84 6.56 -17.14 5.08
N SER A 85 6.33 -18.20 4.31
CA SER A 85 4.98 -18.53 3.81
C SER A 85 3.96 -18.84 4.91
N SER A 86 4.42 -19.16 6.13
CA SER A 86 3.59 -19.36 7.31
C SER A 86 3.09 -18.08 7.95
N ASP A 87 3.74 -16.95 7.66
CA ASP A 87 3.51 -15.69 8.36
C ASP A 87 2.20 -15.06 7.91
N HIS A 88 1.47 -14.49 8.88
CA HIS A 88 0.32 -13.62 8.64
C HIS A 88 0.79 -12.17 8.58
N VAL A 89 0.65 -11.56 7.40
CA VAL A 89 1.14 -10.21 7.11
C VAL A 89 0.00 -9.19 7.23
N LEU A 90 0.25 -8.05 7.87
CA LEU A 90 -0.55 -6.83 7.74
C LEU A 90 0.05 -5.91 6.67
N ASP A 91 -0.68 -5.65 5.59
CA ASP A 91 -0.33 -4.66 4.56
C ASP A 91 -0.95 -3.30 4.94
N ALA A 92 -0.17 -2.46 5.63
CA ALA A 92 -0.58 -1.19 6.21
C ALA A 92 -0.54 -0.07 5.16
N GLY A 93 -1.70 0.20 4.55
CA GLY A 93 -1.82 1.07 3.37
C GLY A 93 -1.80 0.28 2.06
N CYS A 94 -2.59 -0.78 1.98
CA CYS A 94 -2.52 -1.80 0.92
C CYS A 94 -2.92 -1.32 -0.49
N GLY A 95 -3.42 -0.09 -0.63
CA GLY A 95 -3.95 0.43 -1.89
C GLY A 95 -5.02 -0.50 -2.49
N ILE A 96 -4.89 -0.83 -3.77
CA ILE A 96 -5.76 -1.80 -4.46
C ILE A 96 -5.34 -3.28 -4.27
N GLY A 97 -4.50 -3.57 -3.28
CA GLY A 97 -4.12 -4.92 -2.87
C GLY A 97 -2.99 -5.55 -3.68
N GLY A 98 -2.20 -4.77 -4.43
CA GLY A 98 -1.18 -5.31 -5.34
C GLY A 98 -0.12 -6.18 -4.66
N SER A 99 0.50 -5.69 -3.59
CA SER A 99 1.52 -6.43 -2.84
C SER A 99 0.89 -7.58 -2.03
N SER A 100 -0.28 -7.34 -1.41
CA SER A 100 -1.07 -8.38 -0.74
C SER A 100 -1.38 -9.59 -1.65
N ILE A 101 -1.89 -9.35 -2.87
CA ILE A 101 -2.21 -10.40 -3.84
C ILE A 101 -0.94 -11.09 -4.33
N TRP A 102 0.11 -10.33 -4.61
CA TRP A 102 1.40 -10.90 -5.02
C TRP A 102 1.98 -11.85 -3.96
N MET A 103 1.94 -11.49 -2.67
CA MET A 103 2.38 -12.34 -1.56
C MET A 103 1.54 -13.62 -1.49
N ALA A 104 0.21 -13.51 -1.60
CA ALA A 104 -0.68 -14.66 -1.56
C ALA A 104 -0.50 -15.60 -2.77
N GLU A 105 -0.35 -15.08 -3.99
CA GLU A 105 -0.14 -15.87 -5.21
C GLU A 105 1.23 -16.56 -5.20
N THR A 106 2.30 -15.81 -4.91
CA THR A 106 3.68 -16.26 -5.09
C THR A 106 4.17 -17.07 -3.90
N HIS A 107 3.88 -16.60 -2.70
CA HIS A 107 4.47 -17.11 -1.44
C HIS A 107 3.43 -17.81 -0.55
N GLN A 108 2.16 -17.82 -0.95
CA GLN A 108 1.07 -18.52 -0.26
C GLN A 108 0.71 -17.94 1.11
N ASN A 109 1.25 -16.77 1.46
CA ASN A 109 0.98 -16.04 2.69
C ASN A 109 -0.50 -15.73 2.89
N ARG A 110 -0.89 -15.65 4.16
CA ARG A 110 -2.13 -15.00 4.58
C ARG A 110 -1.87 -13.51 4.75
N VAL A 111 -2.71 -12.66 4.17
CA VAL A 111 -2.53 -11.20 4.23
C VAL A 111 -3.82 -10.50 4.63
N THR A 112 -3.73 -9.58 5.58
CA THR A 112 -4.78 -8.58 5.83
C THR A 112 -4.28 -7.25 5.31
N GLY A 113 -4.98 -6.65 4.35
CA GLY A 113 -4.66 -5.32 3.85
C GLY A 113 -5.63 -4.28 4.42
N ILE A 114 -5.09 -3.15 4.88
CA ILE A 114 -5.89 -2.01 5.32
C ILE A 114 -5.60 -0.77 4.50
N THR A 115 -6.65 -0.01 4.19
CA THR A 115 -6.55 1.31 3.55
C THR A 115 -7.67 2.21 4.05
N VAL A 116 -7.44 3.51 4.12
CA VAL A 116 -8.47 4.49 4.49
C VAL A 116 -9.51 4.70 3.38
N SER A 117 -9.22 4.24 2.16
CA SER A 117 -10.15 4.33 1.01
C SER A 117 -11.06 3.11 0.89
N ALA A 118 -12.35 3.32 1.12
CA ALA A 118 -13.39 2.32 0.85
C ALA A 118 -13.45 1.90 -0.63
N LYS A 119 -13.09 2.80 -1.54
CA LYS A 119 -13.04 2.53 -2.98
C LYS A 119 -11.90 1.56 -3.30
N GLN A 120 -10.70 1.82 -2.78
CA GLN A 120 -9.55 0.93 -2.96
C GLN A 120 -9.82 -0.47 -2.37
N THR A 121 -10.44 -0.54 -1.18
CA THR A 121 -10.84 -1.82 -0.57
C THR A 121 -11.75 -2.64 -1.49
N ARG A 122 -12.76 -2.01 -2.12
CA ARG A 122 -13.65 -2.70 -3.07
C ARG A 122 -12.88 -3.25 -4.28
N TYR A 123 -11.91 -2.49 -4.80
CA TYR A 123 -11.09 -2.96 -5.91
C TYR A 123 -10.16 -4.09 -5.49
N ALA A 124 -9.52 -3.99 -4.34
CA ALA A 124 -8.64 -5.01 -3.79
C ALA A 124 -9.36 -6.36 -3.67
N LYS A 125 -10.58 -6.38 -3.12
CA LYS A 125 -11.43 -7.58 -3.07
C LYS A 125 -11.71 -8.17 -4.45
N LYS A 126 -12.10 -7.33 -5.42
CA LYS A 126 -12.34 -7.77 -6.81
C LYS A 126 -11.08 -8.29 -7.50
N HIS A 127 -9.91 -7.74 -7.17
CA HIS A 127 -8.63 -8.21 -7.70
C HIS A 127 -8.29 -9.56 -7.09
N ALA A 128 -8.43 -9.74 -5.77
CA ALA A 128 -8.21 -11.03 -5.12
C ALA A 128 -9.10 -12.15 -5.67
N GLU A 129 -10.38 -11.88 -5.91
CA GLU A 129 -11.29 -12.83 -6.56
C GLU A 129 -10.81 -13.21 -7.96
N ARG A 130 -10.41 -12.21 -8.76
CA ARG A 130 -9.93 -12.44 -10.14
C ARG A 130 -8.64 -13.26 -10.19
N HIS A 131 -7.79 -13.08 -9.19
CA HIS A 131 -6.51 -13.76 -9.05
C HIS A 131 -6.63 -15.11 -8.31
N GLY A 132 -7.84 -15.46 -7.83
CA GLY A 132 -8.10 -16.74 -7.17
C GLY A 132 -7.46 -16.89 -5.79
N VAL A 133 -7.19 -15.78 -5.10
CA VAL A 133 -6.56 -15.76 -3.77
C VAL A 133 -7.47 -15.18 -2.68
N ALA A 134 -8.76 -15.03 -2.96
CA ALA A 134 -9.73 -14.44 -2.02
C ALA A 134 -9.89 -15.22 -0.71
N ASP A 135 -9.42 -16.47 -0.63
CA ASP A 135 -9.35 -17.29 0.58
C ASP A 135 -8.13 -16.97 1.47
N LYS A 136 -7.12 -16.30 0.91
CA LYS A 136 -5.85 -15.97 1.59
C LYS A 136 -5.71 -14.51 1.97
N VAL A 137 -6.45 -13.63 1.30
CA VAL A 137 -6.38 -12.19 1.53
C VAL A 137 -7.71 -11.62 2.00
N ASN A 138 -7.64 -10.70 2.96
CA ASN A 138 -8.78 -9.91 3.42
C ASN A 138 -8.44 -8.42 3.35
N PHE A 139 -9.43 -7.59 3.04
CA PHE A 139 -9.25 -6.14 2.91
C PHE A 139 -10.29 -5.36 3.70
N GLU A 140 -9.83 -4.38 4.46
CA GLU A 140 -10.68 -3.60 5.37
C GLU A 140 -10.38 -2.11 5.27
N VAL A 141 -11.40 -1.29 5.56
CA VAL A 141 -11.21 0.15 5.70
C VAL A 141 -10.76 0.43 7.13
N SER A 142 -9.52 0.83 7.30
CA SER A 142 -8.94 1.14 8.61
C SER A 142 -7.81 2.15 8.49
N ASP A 143 -7.66 2.97 9.52
CA ASP A 143 -6.48 3.77 9.77
C ASP A 143 -5.39 2.87 10.39
N PHE A 144 -4.19 2.86 9.81
CA PHE A 144 -3.08 2.07 10.36
C PHE A 144 -2.43 2.75 11.57
N CYS A 145 -2.71 4.03 11.82
CA CYS A 145 -2.30 4.72 13.04
C CYS A 145 -3.16 4.33 14.24
N ASN A 146 -4.34 3.73 14.00
CA ASN A 146 -5.28 3.31 15.04
C ASN A 146 -6.09 2.08 14.58
N THR A 147 -5.44 0.92 14.57
CA THR A 147 -6.03 -0.32 14.06
C THR A 147 -6.97 -0.99 15.08
N PRO A 148 -8.01 -1.71 14.63
CA PRO A 148 -8.93 -2.45 15.50
C PRO A 148 -8.41 -3.84 15.91
N PHE A 149 -7.19 -4.21 15.51
CA PHE A 149 -6.62 -5.53 15.76
C PHE A 149 -6.11 -5.66 17.19
N GLU A 150 -6.16 -6.88 17.73
CA GLU A 150 -5.55 -7.18 19.02
C GLU A 150 -4.01 -7.15 18.89
N ASP A 151 -3.34 -6.87 20.01
CA ASP A 151 -1.88 -6.92 20.08
C ASP A 151 -1.36 -8.29 19.59
N GLU A 152 -0.20 -8.27 18.93
CA GLU A 152 0.48 -9.48 18.44
C GLU A 152 -0.35 -10.35 17.45
N SER A 153 -1.31 -9.75 16.74
CA SER A 153 -2.14 -10.44 15.74
C SER A 153 -1.42 -10.80 14.42
N PHE A 154 -0.26 -10.21 14.14
CA PHE A 154 0.47 -10.36 12.88
C PHE A 154 1.94 -10.65 13.13
N ASP A 155 2.52 -11.50 12.29
CA ASP A 155 3.94 -11.84 12.34
C ASP A 155 4.80 -10.74 11.69
N ILE A 156 4.26 -10.09 10.65
CA ILE A 156 4.96 -9.07 9.84
C ILE A 156 4.01 -7.91 9.53
N ILE A 157 4.55 -6.69 9.62
CA ILE A 157 3.91 -5.48 9.11
C ILE A 157 4.62 -5.04 7.84
N TRP A 158 3.88 -4.98 6.74
CA TRP A 158 4.31 -4.49 5.44
C TRP A 158 3.79 -3.06 5.25
N GLY A 159 4.69 -2.08 5.23
CA GLY A 159 4.37 -0.68 4.91
C GLY A 159 5.24 -0.21 3.75
N LEU A 160 4.64 -0.02 2.57
CA LEU A 160 5.37 0.34 1.36
C LEU A 160 4.71 1.54 0.67
N GLU A 161 5.35 2.70 0.81
CA GLU A 161 4.91 3.97 0.20
C GLU A 161 3.46 4.33 0.59
N SER A 162 3.10 4.08 1.85
CA SER A 162 1.86 4.48 2.48
C SER A 162 2.05 5.71 3.37
N VAL A 163 0.99 6.51 3.53
CA VAL A 163 0.92 7.71 4.36
C VAL A 163 -0.32 7.71 5.23
#